data_AF-A0A975I2I1-F1
#
_entry.id   AF-A0A975I2I1-F1
#
_cell.length_a   1.000
_cell.length_b   1.000
_cell.length_c   1.000
_cell.angle_alpha   90.00
_cell.angle_beta   90.00
_cell.angle_gamma   90.00
#
_symmetry.space_group_name_H-M   'P 1'
#
loop_
_entity.id
_entity.type
_entity.pdbx_description
1 polymer ?
#
loop_
_entity_poly.entity_id
_entity_poly.type
_entity_poly.pdbx_seq_one_letter_code
_entity_poly.pdbx_strand_id
1 'polypeptide(L)'
;MDTDENQAAYPQPTSQKEGCGFPHMGIVGPVNPGHGGWEHVETCPQSRPESIAAAALTRHLAEGDLLLGDRAFGSYELICRCRAQKAHVLMRLHQARDRALDWRKGERISPHERLVTWKRPQQPAGTSMSRGEWEALPEKIEVRLIKVSYGNRAKEKGGWFSSRHSPATGNTTASSWQTSTPAAGTSS
;
A
#
# COMPACT_ATOMS: atom_id res chain seq x y z
N MET A 1 29.87 -9.06 4.78
CA MET A 1 31.27 -8.65 4.57
C MET A 1 31.46 -8.43 3.08
N ASP A 2 32.30 -7.48 2.70
CA ASP A 2 32.55 -7.09 1.30
C ASP A 2 33.34 -8.18 0.58
N THR A 3 32.68 -8.90 -0.31
CA THR A 3 33.21 -10.06 -1.04
C THR A 3 32.61 -10.05 -2.44
N ASP A 4 33.34 -10.53 -3.44
CA ASP A 4 32.87 -10.57 -4.83
C ASP A 4 31.50 -11.25 -4.99
N GLU A 5 31.24 -12.32 -4.22
CA GLU A 5 29.94 -13.02 -4.20
C GLU A 5 28.80 -12.11 -3.71
N ASN A 6 28.99 -11.43 -2.58
CA ASN A 6 28.03 -10.46 -2.05
C ASN A 6 27.87 -9.25 -2.98
N GLN A 7 28.93 -8.79 -3.64
CA GLN A 7 28.87 -7.67 -4.58
C GLN A 7 28.11 -8.05 -5.86
N ALA A 8 28.20 -9.30 -6.30
CA ALA A 8 27.40 -9.82 -7.41
C ALA A 8 25.91 -9.96 -7.03
N ALA A 9 25.61 -10.40 -5.80
CA ALA A 9 24.23 -10.57 -5.33
C ALA A 9 23.55 -9.24 -4.94
N TYR A 10 24.31 -8.31 -4.36
CA TYR A 10 23.85 -7.04 -3.80
C TYR A 10 24.72 -5.88 -4.31
N PRO A 11 24.66 -5.57 -5.61
CA PRO A 11 25.53 -4.58 -6.21
C PRO A 11 25.31 -3.21 -5.58
N GLN A 12 26.41 -2.46 -5.47
CA GLN A 12 26.40 -1.08 -5.01
C GLN A 12 25.56 -0.16 -5.92
N PRO A 13 25.05 0.97 -5.39
CA PRO A 13 24.33 1.97 -6.18
C PRO A 13 25.16 2.49 -7.35
N THR A 14 24.50 2.80 -8.48
CA THR A 14 25.17 3.35 -9.68
C THR A 14 25.79 4.73 -9.47
N SER A 15 25.44 5.43 -8.39
CA SER A 15 26.07 6.69 -7.99
C SER A 15 27.45 6.52 -7.36
N GLN A 16 27.83 5.30 -6.97
CA GLN A 16 29.13 4.97 -6.40
C GLN A 16 30.06 4.35 -7.46
N LYS A 17 31.32 4.79 -7.48
CA LYS A 17 32.34 4.25 -8.41
C LYS A 17 32.62 2.79 -8.07
N GLU A 18 32.89 1.98 -9.09
CA GLU A 18 33.31 0.58 -8.91
C GLU A 18 34.48 0.48 -7.93
N GLY A 19 34.38 -0.39 -6.93
CA GLY A 19 35.36 -0.53 -5.86
C GLY A 19 35.31 0.55 -4.76
N CYS A 20 34.35 1.48 -4.81
CA CYS A 20 34.14 2.50 -3.78
C CYS A 20 32.73 2.36 -3.18
N GLY A 21 32.57 1.52 -2.17
CA GLY A 21 31.29 1.29 -1.49
C GLY A 21 31.23 -0.08 -0.85
N PHE A 22 30.09 -0.40 -0.22
CA PHE A 22 29.79 -1.74 0.28
C PHE A 22 28.57 -2.30 -0.46
N PRO A 23 28.42 -3.63 -0.54
CA PRO A 23 27.20 -4.26 -1.05
C PRO A 23 25.97 -3.74 -0.29
N HIS A 24 24.89 -3.41 -1.02
CA HIS A 24 23.65 -2.91 -0.40
C HIS A 24 22.53 -3.93 -0.50
N MET A 25 22.24 -4.55 0.64
CA MET A 25 21.20 -5.55 0.81
C MET A 25 19.93 -4.91 1.36
N GLY A 26 18.83 -5.02 0.61
CA GLY A 26 17.49 -4.80 1.12
C GLY A 26 17.00 -6.01 1.90
N ILE A 27 16.30 -5.77 3.01
CA ILE A 27 15.69 -6.78 3.86
C ILE A 27 14.19 -6.50 3.92
N VAL A 28 13.38 -7.51 3.62
CA VAL A 28 11.92 -7.42 3.64
C VAL A 28 11.39 -8.58 4.48
N GLY A 29 10.36 -8.34 5.29
CA GLY A 29 9.83 -9.35 6.19
C GLY A 29 8.62 -8.84 6.98
N PRO A 30 7.64 -9.71 7.29
CA PRO A 30 6.56 -9.34 8.18
C PRO A 30 7.06 -9.27 9.63
N VAL A 31 6.59 -8.24 10.34
CA VAL A 31 6.78 -8.09 11.78
C VAL A 31 5.44 -8.36 12.47
N ASN A 32 5.46 -9.22 13.49
CA ASN A 32 4.29 -9.53 14.28
C ASN A 32 3.91 -8.34 15.17
N PRO A 33 2.70 -7.76 15.04
CA PRO A 33 2.30 -6.61 15.85
C PRO A 33 2.09 -6.96 17.33
N GLY A 34 1.88 -8.23 17.69
CA GLY A 34 1.66 -8.67 19.07
C GLY A 34 2.93 -8.68 19.92
N HIS A 35 4.08 -9.02 19.34
CA HIS A 35 5.36 -9.12 20.08
C HIS A 35 6.53 -8.36 19.42
N GLY A 36 6.33 -7.75 18.25
CA GLY A 36 7.34 -6.98 17.54
C GLY A 36 8.46 -7.80 16.89
N GLY A 37 8.34 -9.12 16.85
CA GLY A 37 9.33 -10.02 16.28
C GLY A 37 9.20 -10.16 14.76
N TRP A 38 10.31 -10.45 14.08
CA TRP A 38 10.30 -10.85 12.68
C TRP A 38 9.87 -12.30 12.57
N GLU A 39 8.93 -12.59 11.68
CA GLU A 39 8.52 -13.98 11.44
C GLU A 39 9.42 -14.63 10.37
N HIS A 40 9.64 -13.91 9.28
CA HIS A 40 10.49 -14.35 8.16
C HIS A 40 11.17 -13.16 7.51
N VAL A 41 12.26 -13.44 6.79
CA VAL A 41 13.06 -12.44 6.08
C VAL A 41 13.40 -12.98 4.69
N GLU A 42 13.19 -12.12 3.69
CA GLU A 42 13.76 -12.26 2.36
C GLU A 42 14.68 -11.08 2.09
N THR A 43 15.72 -11.33 1.30
CA THR A 43 16.69 -10.30 0.91
C THR A 43 16.52 -9.96 -0.56
N CYS A 44 16.83 -8.73 -0.93
CA CYS A 44 16.85 -8.31 -2.33
C CYS A 44 17.94 -7.27 -2.59
N PRO A 45 18.52 -7.24 -3.80
CA PRO A 45 19.37 -6.12 -4.20
C PRO A 45 18.55 -4.84 -4.26
N GLN A 46 19.17 -3.69 -3.96
CA GLN A 46 18.49 -2.39 -3.99
C GLN A 46 17.86 -2.06 -5.36
N SER A 47 18.43 -2.58 -6.45
CA SER A 47 17.89 -2.39 -7.81
C SER A 47 16.55 -3.09 -8.05
N ARG A 48 16.15 -4.03 -7.19
CA ARG A 48 14.86 -4.71 -7.29
C ARG A 48 13.83 -4.12 -6.32
N PRO A 49 12.59 -3.91 -6.78
CA PRO A 49 11.50 -3.54 -5.88
C PRO A 49 11.29 -4.56 -4.76
N GLU A 50 11.18 -4.06 -3.53
CA GLU A 50 10.90 -4.86 -2.31
C GLU A 50 9.61 -5.68 -2.43
N SER A 51 8.65 -5.24 -3.24
CA SER A 51 7.41 -5.98 -3.50
C SER A 51 7.63 -7.34 -4.16
N ILE A 52 8.75 -7.53 -4.87
CA ILE A 52 9.15 -8.83 -5.42
C ILE A 52 9.61 -9.76 -4.30
N ALA A 53 10.43 -9.27 -3.36
CA ALA A 53 10.84 -10.03 -2.19
C ALA A 53 9.65 -10.37 -1.29
N ALA A 54 8.72 -9.42 -1.11
CA ALA A 54 7.46 -9.66 -0.40
C ALA A 54 6.59 -10.75 -1.06
N ALA A 55 6.65 -10.89 -2.38
CA ALA A 55 5.95 -11.97 -3.07
C ALA A 55 6.49 -13.35 -2.67
N ALA A 56 7.81 -13.48 -2.47
CA ALA A 56 8.42 -14.73 -1.99
C ALA A 56 8.01 -15.04 -0.53
N LEU A 57 7.92 -14.02 0.33
CA LEU A 57 7.50 -14.18 1.74
C LEU A 57 6.12 -14.82 1.90
N THR A 58 5.24 -14.69 0.91
CA THR A 58 3.89 -15.25 0.97
C THR A 58 3.87 -16.76 1.18
N ARG A 59 4.92 -17.49 0.77
CA ARG A 59 5.04 -18.95 0.99
C ARG A 59 5.07 -19.37 2.46
N HIS A 60 5.34 -18.42 3.35
CA HIS A 60 5.41 -18.64 4.78
C HIS A 60 4.11 -18.29 5.51
N LEU A 61 3.12 -17.74 4.80
CA LEU A 61 1.81 -17.47 5.39
C LEU A 61 1.02 -18.77 5.58
N ALA A 62 0.35 -18.88 6.71
CA ALA A 62 -0.58 -19.95 7.01
C ALA A 62 -2.03 -19.56 6.65
N GLU A 63 -2.89 -20.58 6.55
CA GLU A 63 -4.32 -20.39 6.41
C GLU A 63 -4.86 -19.55 7.57
N GLY A 64 -5.59 -18.48 7.25
CA GLY A 64 -6.17 -17.56 8.24
C GLY A 64 -5.26 -16.41 8.67
N ASP A 65 -3.98 -16.37 8.28
CA ASP A 65 -3.09 -15.24 8.58
C ASP A 65 -3.61 -13.93 7.97
N LEU A 66 -3.35 -12.80 8.63
CA LEU A 66 -3.66 -11.46 8.13
C LEU A 66 -2.38 -10.67 7.88
N LEU A 67 -2.02 -10.53 6.60
CA LEU A 67 -0.91 -9.67 6.20
C LEU A 67 -1.36 -8.20 6.15
N LEU A 68 -0.65 -7.34 6.89
CA LEU A 68 -0.83 -5.90 6.85
C LEU A 68 0.25 -5.26 5.97
N GLY A 69 -0.15 -4.48 4.98
CA GLY A 69 0.77 -3.84 4.04
C GLY A 69 0.48 -2.36 3.78
N ASP A 70 1.49 -1.61 3.35
CA ASP A 70 1.28 -0.25 2.85
C ASP A 70 0.91 -0.22 1.35
N ARG A 71 0.99 0.96 0.73
CA ARG A 71 0.61 1.17 -0.68
C ARG A 71 1.56 0.47 -1.66
N ALA A 72 2.84 0.29 -1.31
CA ALA A 72 3.86 -0.32 -2.17
C ALA A 72 3.63 -1.83 -2.34
N PHE A 73 3.05 -2.48 -1.34
CA PHE A 73 2.67 -3.90 -1.38
C PHE A 73 1.28 -4.13 -2.02
N GLY A 74 0.67 -3.07 -2.58
CA GLY A 74 -0.67 -3.02 -3.15
C GLY A 74 -0.91 -3.75 -4.48
N SER A 75 -0.15 -4.81 -4.80
CA SER A 75 -0.12 -5.43 -6.13
C SER A 75 -1.15 -6.56 -6.31
N TYR A 76 -1.60 -6.77 -7.55
CA TYR A 76 -2.53 -7.88 -7.88
C TYR A 76 -1.90 -9.24 -7.58
N GLU A 77 -0.62 -9.38 -7.91
CA GLU A 77 0.16 -10.58 -7.67
C GLU A 77 0.22 -10.94 -6.19
N LEU A 78 0.59 -9.98 -5.32
CA LEU A 78 0.75 -10.25 -3.90
C LEU A 78 -0.57 -10.66 -3.26
N ILE A 79 -1.68 -9.98 -3.63
CA ILE A 79 -3.02 -10.34 -3.14
C ILE A 79 -3.38 -11.77 -3.57
N CYS A 80 -3.12 -12.15 -4.82
CA CYS A 80 -3.42 -13.50 -5.29
C CYS A 80 -2.55 -14.57 -4.62
N ARG A 81 -1.26 -14.28 -4.39
CA ARG A 81 -0.37 -15.19 -3.67
C ARG A 81 -0.83 -15.41 -2.22
N CYS A 82 -1.20 -14.36 -1.50
CA CYS A 82 -1.75 -14.48 -0.15
C CYS A 82 -3.03 -15.34 -0.15
N ARG A 83 -3.93 -15.11 -1.12
CA ARG A 83 -5.16 -15.91 -1.27
C ARG A 83 -4.91 -17.37 -1.60
N ALA A 84 -3.86 -17.67 -2.38
CA ALA A 84 -3.50 -19.05 -2.68
C ALA A 84 -3.08 -19.83 -1.41
N GLN A 85 -2.51 -19.14 -0.42
CA GLN A 85 -2.24 -19.69 0.92
C GLN A 85 -3.45 -19.63 1.85
N LYS A 86 -4.62 -19.21 1.35
CA LYS A 86 -5.83 -18.94 2.15
C LYS A 86 -5.59 -17.92 3.28
N ALA A 87 -4.62 -17.04 3.09
CA ALA A 87 -4.38 -15.89 3.96
C ALA A 87 -5.21 -14.69 3.51
N HIS A 88 -5.37 -13.73 4.42
CA HIS A 88 -6.02 -12.45 4.21
C HIS A 88 -4.98 -11.34 4.07
N VAL A 89 -5.37 -10.26 3.40
CA VAL A 89 -4.51 -9.08 3.28
C VAL A 89 -5.32 -7.81 3.46
N LEU A 90 -4.77 -6.90 4.27
CA LEU A 90 -5.28 -5.55 4.45
C LEU A 90 -4.18 -4.56 4.12
N MET A 91 -4.42 -3.73 3.13
CA MET A 91 -3.41 -2.84 2.57
C MET A 91 -3.99 -1.48 2.22
N ARG A 92 -3.14 -0.45 2.24
CA ARG A 92 -3.51 0.85 1.70
C ARG A 92 -3.60 0.76 0.17
N LEU A 93 -4.63 1.40 -0.39
CA LEU A 93 -4.81 1.41 -1.84
C LEU A 93 -3.63 2.10 -2.55
N HIS A 94 -3.06 1.43 -3.55
CA HIS A 94 -2.00 1.98 -4.38
C HIS A 94 -2.45 3.27 -5.10
N GLN A 95 -1.56 4.28 -5.17
CA GLN A 95 -1.87 5.63 -5.67
C GLN A 95 -2.46 5.67 -7.08
N ALA A 96 -2.03 4.78 -7.98
CA ALA A 96 -2.61 4.71 -9.32
C ALA A 96 -4.08 4.26 -9.30
N ARG A 97 -4.44 3.36 -8.38
CA ARG A 97 -5.82 2.90 -8.19
C ARG A 97 -6.65 3.95 -7.45
N ASP A 98 -6.06 4.63 -6.46
CA ASP A 98 -6.71 5.72 -5.73
C ASP A 98 -7.11 6.88 -6.66
N ARG A 99 -6.21 7.26 -7.58
CA ARG A 99 -6.49 8.31 -8.59
C ARG A 99 -7.65 7.95 -9.54
N ALA A 100 -7.80 6.67 -9.87
CA ALA A 100 -8.85 6.18 -10.75
C ALA A 100 -10.12 5.73 -9.99
N LEU A 101 -10.14 5.86 -8.66
CA LEU A 101 -11.19 5.31 -7.83
C LEU A 101 -12.47 6.15 -7.93
N ASP A 102 -13.55 5.51 -8.36
CA ASP A 102 -14.91 6.04 -8.29
C ASP A 102 -15.74 5.25 -7.27
N TRP A 103 -16.03 5.88 -6.14
CA TRP A 103 -16.83 5.31 -5.05
C TRP A 103 -18.32 5.11 -5.40
N ARG A 104 -18.76 5.53 -6.60
CA ARG A 104 -20.10 5.22 -7.12
C ARG A 104 -20.14 3.86 -7.83
N LYS A 105 -18.98 3.30 -8.17
CA LYS A 105 -18.87 1.99 -8.82
C LYS A 105 -18.68 0.87 -7.80
N GLY A 106 -19.03 -0.34 -8.22
CA GLY A 106 -19.01 -1.54 -7.37
C GLY A 106 -20.28 -1.68 -6.54
N GLU A 107 -20.39 -2.81 -5.86
CA GLU A 107 -21.50 -3.08 -4.96
C GLU A 107 -21.31 -2.32 -3.65
N ARG A 108 -22.37 -1.63 -3.20
CA ARG A 108 -22.34 -0.84 -1.98
C ARG A 108 -22.69 -1.72 -0.78
N ILE A 109 -21.71 -1.95 0.10
CA ILE A 109 -21.90 -2.63 1.40
C ILE A 109 -22.35 -1.62 2.45
N SER A 110 -21.66 -0.47 2.55
CA SER A 110 -21.97 0.59 3.53
C SER A 110 -21.62 1.98 2.95
N PRO A 111 -21.91 3.11 3.62
CA PRO A 111 -21.48 4.43 3.15
C PRO A 111 -19.97 4.54 2.87
N HIS A 112 -19.16 3.76 3.57
CA HIS A 112 -17.70 3.80 3.51
C HIS A 112 -17.07 2.59 2.85
N GLU A 113 -17.87 1.68 2.30
CA GLU A 113 -17.37 0.41 1.80
C GLU A 113 -17.96 0.02 0.46
N ARG A 114 -17.11 -0.54 -0.39
CA ARG A 114 -17.49 -1.06 -1.70
C ARG A 114 -16.86 -2.43 -1.92
N LEU A 115 -17.63 -3.36 -2.46
CA LEU A 115 -17.07 -4.54 -3.10
C LEU A 115 -16.83 -4.20 -4.57
N VAL A 116 -15.59 -4.34 -5.02
CA VAL A 116 -15.20 -4.04 -6.41
C VAL A 116 -14.50 -5.23 -7.03
N THR A 117 -14.70 -5.43 -8.33
CA THR A 117 -13.98 -6.45 -9.08
C THR A 117 -12.75 -5.84 -9.73
N TRP A 118 -11.57 -6.38 -9.42
CA TRP A 118 -10.33 -6.05 -10.10
C TRP A 118 -10.03 -7.12 -11.15
N LYS A 119 -9.81 -6.68 -12.39
CA LYS A 119 -9.30 -7.54 -13.46
C LYS A 119 -7.79 -7.72 -13.31
N ARG A 120 -7.30 -8.91 -13.63
CA ARG A 120 -5.86 -9.20 -13.75
C ARG A 120 -5.26 -8.24 -14.79
N PRO A 121 -4.22 -7.47 -14.43
CA PRO A 121 -3.56 -6.59 -15.39
C PRO A 121 -2.67 -7.41 -16.34
N GLN A 122 -2.14 -6.74 -17.37
CA GLN A 122 -1.02 -7.29 -18.13
C GLN A 122 0.14 -7.60 -17.19
N GLN A 123 0.91 -8.65 -17.52
CA GLN A 123 2.05 -9.08 -16.73
C GLN A 123 3.07 -7.94 -16.62
N PRO A 124 3.37 -7.45 -15.40
CA PRO A 124 4.40 -6.43 -15.21
C PRO A 124 5.77 -7.01 -15.52
N ALA A 125 6.64 -6.25 -16.20
CA ALA A 125 8.00 -6.71 -16.52
C ALA A 125 8.86 -7.05 -15.28
N GLY A 126 8.54 -6.49 -14.12
CA GLY A 126 9.24 -6.73 -12.87
C GLY A 126 8.67 -7.86 -12.00
N THR A 127 7.69 -8.64 -12.45
CA THR A 127 7.21 -9.79 -11.67
C THR A 127 8.24 -10.91 -11.63
N SER A 128 8.26 -11.69 -10.54
CA SER A 128 9.04 -12.93 -10.47
C SER A 128 8.33 -14.14 -11.10
N MET A 129 7.06 -13.98 -11.52
CA MET A 129 6.31 -15.06 -12.16
C MET A 129 6.72 -15.27 -13.61
N SER A 130 6.80 -16.53 -14.02
CA SER A 130 6.77 -16.91 -15.43
C SER A 130 5.42 -16.55 -16.06
N ARG A 131 5.37 -16.56 -17.39
CA ARG A 131 4.13 -16.30 -18.14
C ARG A 131 3.01 -17.28 -17.75
N GLY A 132 3.33 -18.57 -17.63
CA GLY A 132 2.35 -19.60 -17.25
C GLY A 132 1.80 -19.40 -15.84
N GLU A 133 2.65 -19.06 -14.87
CA GLU A 133 2.21 -18.76 -13.50
C GLU A 133 1.32 -17.51 -13.46
N TRP A 134 1.66 -16.48 -14.24
CA TRP A 134 0.83 -15.27 -14.33
C TRP A 134 -0.54 -15.56 -14.96
N GLU A 135 -0.56 -16.36 -16.03
CA GLU A 135 -1.78 -16.81 -16.71
C GLU A 135 -2.64 -17.75 -15.85
N ALA A 136 -2.05 -18.42 -14.86
CA ALA A 136 -2.76 -19.24 -13.87
C ALA A 136 -3.42 -18.42 -12.75
N LEU A 137 -3.03 -17.15 -12.54
CA LEU A 137 -3.73 -16.28 -11.59
C LEU A 137 -5.21 -16.12 -11.98
N PRO A 138 -6.12 -15.83 -11.03
CA PRO A 138 -7.50 -15.53 -11.38
C PRO A 138 -7.59 -14.39 -12.39
N GLU A 139 -8.52 -14.47 -13.35
CA GLU A 139 -8.75 -13.35 -14.29
C GLU A 139 -9.33 -12.11 -13.59
N LYS A 140 -10.06 -12.35 -12.51
CA LYS A 140 -10.73 -11.34 -11.69
C LYS A 140 -10.64 -11.74 -10.23
N ILE A 141 -10.48 -10.73 -9.38
CA ILE A 141 -10.62 -10.88 -7.93
C ILE A 141 -11.62 -9.84 -7.42
N GLU A 142 -12.41 -10.23 -6.43
CA GLU A 142 -13.21 -9.27 -5.68
C GLU A 142 -12.40 -8.71 -4.51
N VAL A 143 -12.43 -7.40 -4.34
CA VAL A 143 -11.69 -6.69 -3.28
C VAL A 143 -12.66 -5.76 -2.56
N ARG A 144 -12.62 -5.78 -1.23
CA ARG A 144 -13.37 -4.83 -0.41
C ARG A 144 -12.54 -3.57 -0.22
N LEU A 145 -13.06 -2.45 -0.71
CA LEU A 145 -12.50 -1.13 -0.44
C LEU A 145 -13.17 -0.56 0.80
N ILE A 146 -12.37 -0.10 1.75
CA ILE A 146 -12.82 0.48 3.01
C ILE A 146 -12.26 1.89 3.12
N LYS A 147 -13.15 2.86 3.32
CA LYS A 147 -12.81 4.25 3.54
C LYS A 147 -12.66 4.49 5.03
N VAL A 148 -11.45 4.79 5.47
CA VAL A 148 -11.14 5.06 6.88
C VAL A 148 -10.76 6.53 7.05
N SER A 149 -11.30 7.16 8.09
CA SER A 149 -10.85 8.46 8.59
C SER A 149 -10.27 8.27 9.98
N TYR A 150 -9.17 8.94 10.29
CA TYR A 150 -8.59 8.93 11.63
C TYR A 150 -8.28 10.37 12.07
N GLY A 151 -8.47 10.64 13.36
CA GLY A 151 -7.95 11.85 13.99
C GLY A 151 -6.44 11.69 14.22
N ASN A 152 -5.68 12.77 14.09
CA ASN A 152 -4.29 12.76 14.53
C ASN A 152 -4.23 12.53 16.06
N ARG A 153 -3.11 12.04 16.59
CA ARG A 153 -2.86 11.91 18.05
C ARG A 153 -3.10 13.22 18.82
N ALA A 154 -3.05 14.38 18.15
CA ALA A 154 -3.41 15.70 18.68
C ALA A 154 -4.93 16.02 18.70
N LYS A 155 -5.81 15.06 18.41
CA LYS A 155 -7.29 15.25 18.27
C LYS A 155 -7.73 16.24 17.19
N GLU A 156 -6.82 16.64 16.30
CA GLU A 156 -7.21 17.32 15.07
C GLU A 156 -7.90 16.31 14.15
N LYS A 157 -9.09 16.65 13.66
CA LYS A 157 -9.81 15.85 12.66
C LYS A 157 -8.93 15.72 11.43
N GLY A 158 -8.31 14.56 11.24
CA GLY A 158 -7.51 14.27 10.06
C GLY A 158 -8.41 14.40 8.83
N GLY A 159 -8.06 15.35 7.96
CA GLY A 159 -8.75 15.57 6.70
C GLY A 159 -8.83 14.28 5.89
N TRP A 160 -9.82 14.22 5.00
CA TRP A 160 -9.98 13.10 4.07
C TRP A 160 -8.68 12.87 3.30
N PHE A 161 -8.03 11.73 3.51
CA PHE A 161 -6.98 11.26 2.60
C PHE A 161 -7.63 10.75 1.31
N SER A 162 -8.04 11.68 0.44
CA SER A 162 -8.12 11.44 -1.00
C SER A 162 -7.03 12.31 -1.61
N SER A 163 -6.08 11.74 -2.37
CA SER A 163 -5.17 12.58 -3.14
C SER A 163 -5.97 13.26 -4.26
N ARG A 164 -6.61 14.38 -3.96
CA ARG A 164 -7.13 15.29 -4.98
C ARG A 164 -6.16 16.44 -5.09
N HIS A 165 -5.40 16.43 -6.19
CA HIS A 165 -4.88 17.66 -6.75
C HIS A 165 -6.11 18.52 -7.11
N SER A 166 -6.25 19.68 -6.48
CA SER A 166 -7.07 20.75 -7.07
C SER A 166 -6.36 21.22 -8.34
N PRO A 167 -7.03 21.30 -9.49
CA PRO A 167 -6.48 22.07 -10.60
C PRO A 167 -6.46 23.55 -10.18
N ALA A 168 -5.30 24.17 -10.32
CA ALA A 168 -5.15 25.60 -10.14
C ALA A 168 -6.05 26.32 -11.16
N THR A 169 -7.07 27.00 -10.69
CA THR A 169 -7.81 27.99 -11.47
C THR A 169 -8.34 29.07 -10.53
N GLY A 170 -7.84 30.29 -10.75
CA GLY A 170 -8.61 31.53 -10.65
C GLY A 170 -8.97 32.06 -9.26
N ASN A 171 -8.49 33.26 -8.99
CA ASN A 171 -9.00 34.27 -8.04
C ASN A 171 -10.47 34.08 -7.60
N THR A 172 -10.75 34.38 -6.33
CA THR A 172 -11.53 35.59 -5.92
C THR A 172 -11.91 35.49 -4.43
N THR A 173 -11.45 36.50 -3.69
CA THR A 173 -11.87 37.07 -2.39
C THR A 173 -12.49 36.22 -1.29
N ALA A 174 -11.89 36.40 -0.11
CA ALA A 174 -12.46 36.17 1.20
C ALA A 174 -13.86 36.80 1.37
N SER A 175 -14.77 36.06 2.01
CA SER A 175 -15.82 36.66 2.81
C SER A 175 -16.00 35.87 4.11
N SER A 176 -15.94 36.64 5.19
CA SER A 176 -16.12 36.28 6.58
C SER A 176 -17.54 35.76 6.86
N TRP A 177 -17.65 34.72 7.69
CA TRP A 177 -18.88 34.45 8.41
C TRP A 177 -18.65 34.71 9.90
N GLN A 178 -19.14 35.87 10.36
CA GLN A 178 -19.33 36.18 11.77
C GLN A 178 -20.53 35.39 12.28
N THR A 179 -20.36 34.61 13.33
CA THR A 179 -21.46 34.06 14.12
C THR A 179 -21.80 35.04 15.24
N SER A 180 -22.99 35.61 15.18
CA SER A 180 -23.60 36.39 16.26
C SER A 180 -24.13 35.46 17.36
N THR A 181 -23.68 35.68 18.59
CA THR A 181 -24.20 35.06 19.82
C THR A 181 -25.42 35.85 20.30
N PRO A 182 -26.56 35.23 20.65
CA PRO A 182 -27.63 35.91 21.36
C PRO A 182 -27.32 35.99 22.86
N ALA A 183 -27.42 37.19 23.42
CA ALA A 183 -27.30 37.45 24.85
C ALA A 183 -28.56 36.97 25.59
N ALA A 184 -28.36 36.17 26.64
CA ALA A 184 -29.39 35.80 27.60
C ALA A 184 -29.68 37.00 28.52
N GLY A 185 -30.92 37.47 28.50
CA GLY A 185 -31.47 38.36 29.52
C GLY A 185 -32.33 37.57 30.49
N THR A 186 -32.06 37.69 31.78
CA THR A 186 -33.07 37.50 32.83
C THR A 186 -32.77 38.46 33.98
N SER A 187 -33.78 39.27 34.24
CA SER A 187 -34.01 40.21 35.32
C SER A 187 -33.96 39.59 36.70
N SER A 188 -33.36 40.29 37.66
CA SER A 188 -34.01 40.88 38.86
C SER A 188 -33.02 41.80 39.56
#